data_AF-A0A6A4V0F1-F1
#
_entry.id   AF-A0A6A4V0F1-F1
#
_cell.length_a   1.000
_cell.length_b   1.000
_cell.length_c   1.000
_cell.angle_alpha   90.00
_cell.angle_beta   90.00
_cell.angle_gamma   90.00
#
_symmetry.space_group_name_H-M   'P 1'
#
loop_
_entity.id
_entity.type
_entity.pdbx_description
1 polymer ?
#
loop_
_entity_poly.entity_id
_entity_poly.type
_entity_poly.pdbx_seq_one_letter_code
_entity_poly.pdbx_strand_id
1 'polypeptide(L)' 'MTHRYFYINDLQLIGKKIRNACYLYKNHTWEDDTQHIIDDRLTGYCHILKTTGNPHMLVKIEEISYEDAKRLLHLF' A
#
# COMPACT_ATOMS: atom_id res chain seq x y z
N MET A 1 -5.37 -4.78 17.99
CA MET A 1 -5.54 -3.76 16.92
C MET A 1 -5.20 -4.43 15.60
N THR A 2 -6.07 -4.38 14.60
CA THR A 2 -5.85 -5.08 13.33
C THR A 2 -4.92 -4.24 12.45
N HIS A 3 -3.72 -4.75 12.18
CA HIS A 3 -2.78 -4.16 11.22
C HIS A 3 -2.87 -4.97 9.93
N ARG A 4 -3.07 -4.29 8.80
CA ARG A 4 -2.98 -4.91 7.48
C ARG A 4 -1.74 -4.36 6.79
N TYR A 5 -1.01 -5.22 6.11
CA TYR A 5 0.21 -4.87 5.39
C TYR A 5 0.00 -5.09 3.91
N PHE A 6 0.60 -4.24 3.10
CA PHE A 6 0.44 -4.26 1.65
C PHE A 6 1.79 -4.12 0.96
N TYR A 7 1.96 -4.81 -0.15
CA TYR A 7 3.06 -4.58 -1.07
C TYR A 7 2.53 -3.89 -2.32
N ILE A 8 3.16 -2.77 -2.70
CA ILE A 8 2.79 -1.98 -3.87
C ILE A 8 3.81 -2.27 -4.97
N ASN A 9 3.45 -3.22 -5.83
CA ASN A 9 4.33 -3.88 -6.80
C ASN A 9 5.08 -2.90 -7.72
N ASP A 10 4.37 -1.92 -8.28
CA ASP A 10 4.94 -1.00 -9.27
C ASP A 10 5.82 0.09 -8.65
N LEU A 11 5.59 0.41 -7.38
CA LEU A 11 6.38 1.40 -6.64
C LEU A 11 7.49 0.76 -5.80
N GLN A 12 7.49 -0.57 -5.66
CA GLN A 12 8.37 -1.31 -4.76
C GLN A 12 8.32 -0.74 -3.33
N LEU A 13 7.11 -0.46 -2.85
CA LEU A 13 6.86 0.09 -1.51
C LEU A 13 6.06 -0.87 -0.66
N ILE A 14 6.27 -0.79 0.65
CA ILE A 14 5.45 -1.49 1.64
C ILE A 14 4.51 -0.48 2.29
N GLY A 15 3.23 -0.80 2.31
CA GLY A 15 2.21 -0.06 3.03
C GLY A 15 1.75 -0.78 4.28
N LYS A 16 1.21 -0.05 5.25
CA LYS A 16 0.37 -0.61 6.31
C LYS A 16 -0.85 0.25 6.52
N LYS A 17 -1.95 -0.39 6.91
CA LYS A 17 -3.18 0.27 7.34
C LYS A 17 -3.45 -0.08 8.80
N ILE A 18 -3.57 0.96 9.62
CA ILE A 18 -3.92 0.85 11.03
C ILE A 18 -5.23 1.61 11.22
N ARG A 19 -6.32 0.88 11.45
CA ARG A 19 -7.69 1.44 11.42
C ARG A 19 -7.95 2.10 10.06
N ASN A 20 -8.11 3.43 10.02
CA ASN A 20 -8.34 4.23 8.82
C ASN A 20 -7.12 5.05 8.39
N ALA A 21 -5.97 4.89 9.06
CA ALA A 21 -4.74 5.57 8.69
C ALA A 21 -3.83 4.67 7.85
N CYS A 22 -3.36 5.20 6.73
CA CYS A 22 -2.49 4.53 5.77
C CYS A 22 -1.07 5.11 5.91
N TYR A 23 -0.07 4.23 5.93
CA TYR A 23 1.34 4.59 6.06
C TYR A 23 2.16 3.85 5.03
N LEU A 24 3.19 4.50 4.49
CA LEU A 24 4.16 3.91 3.56
C LEU A 24 5.52 3.81 4.25
N TYR A 25 6.24 2.73 3.99
CA TYR A 25 7.62 2.58 4.42
C TYR A 25 8.55 3.18 3.39
N LYS A 26 9.28 4.23 3.78
CA LYS A 26 10.23 4.97 2.94
C LYS A 26 11.42 5.38 3.79
N ASN A 27 12.63 5.40 3.23
CA ASN A 27 13.84 5.84 3.93
C ASN A 27 14.01 5.18 5.31
N HIS A 28 13.72 3.88 5.39
CA HIS A 28 13.70 3.08 6.63
C HIS A 28 12.77 3.56 7.76
N THR A 29 11.78 4.41 7.47
CA THR A 29 10.77 4.88 8.42
C THR A 29 9.36 4.76 7.86
N TRP A 30 8.36 4.81 8.75
CA TRP A 30 6.95 4.88 8.37
C TRP A 30 6.54 6.34 8.22
N GLU A 31 6.00 6.68 7.05
CA GLU A 31 5.49 8.01 6.71
C GLU A 31 3.98 7.94 6.43
N ASP A 32 3.26 9.03 6.70
CA ASP A 32 1.84 9.13 6.37
C ASP A 32 1.62 9.06 4.85
N ASP A 33 0.65 8.26 4.42
CA ASP A 33 0.23 8.17 3.02
C ASP A 33 -0.68 9.36 2.64
N THR A 34 -0.08 10.54 2.57
CA THR A 34 -0.76 11.80 2.22
C THR A 34 -1.36 11.82 0.81
N GLN A 35 -0.92 10.92 -0.06
CA GLN A 35 -1.40 10.80 -1.43
C GLN A 35 -2.47 9.72 -1.60
N HIS A 36 -2.90 9.08 -0.52
CA HIS A 36 -3.91 8.01 -0.53
C HIS A 36 -3.55 6.82 -1.43
N ILE A 37 -2.26 6.56 -1.65
CA ILE A 37 -1.79 5.52 -2.57
C ILE A 37 -2.38 4.16 -2.20
N ILE A 38 -2.36 3.77 -0.93
CA ILE A 38 -2.87 2.46 -0.49
C ILE A 38 -4.37 2.35 -0.80
N ASP A 39 -5.16 3.33 -0.40
CA ASP A 39 -6.62 3.27 -0.57
C ASP A 39 -7.03 3.39 -2.03
N ASP A 40 -6.34 4.22 -2.82
CA ASP A 40 -6.58 4.31 -4.27
C ASP A 40 -6.30 2.99 -4.96
N ARG A 41 -5.19 2.33 -4.61
CA ARG A 41 -4.85 1.04 -5.20
C ARG A 41 -5.84 -0.03 -4.77
N LEU A 42 -6.23 -0.08 -3.50
CA LEU A 42 -7.21 -1.05 -2.96
C LEU A 42 -8.62 -0.88 -3.54
N THR A 43 -9.01 0.35 -3.87
CA THR A 43 -10.31 0.64 -4.51
C THR A 43 -10.25 0.57 -6.03
N GLY A 44 -9.06 0.41 -6.59
CA GLY A 44 -8.82 0.52 -8.02
C GLY A 44 -9.09 1.93 -8.57
N TYR A 45 -8.98 2.97 -7.74
CA TYR A 45 -9.14 4.34 -8.19
C TYR A 45 -7.98 4.76 -9.10
N CYS A 46 -8.32 5.32 -10.26
CA CYS A 46 -7.36 5.82 -11.22
C CYS A 46 -7.55 7.32 -11.42
N HIS A 47 -6.62 8.13 -10.90
CA HIS A 47 -6.65 9.60 -11.01
C HIS A 47 -6.70 10.12 -12.45
N ILE A 48 -6.08 9.40 -13.41
CA ILE A 48 -6.09 9.78 -14.82
C ILE A 48 -7.49 9.64 -15.42
N LEU A 49 -8.15 8.52 -15.15
CA LEU A 49 -9.49 8.21 -15.67
C LEU A 49 -10.62 8.75 -14.78
N LYS A 50 -10.29 9.23 -13.58
CA LYS A 50 -11.22 9.66 -12.53
C LYS A 50 -12.32 8.63 -12.23
N THR A 51 -11.96 7.35 -12.22
CA THR A 51 -12.90 6.23 -11.99
C THR A 51 -12.34 5.22 -11.00
N THR A 52 -13.24 4.52 -10.30
CA THR A 52 -12.94 3.40 -9.39
C THR A 52 -13.06 2.05 -10.10
N GLY A 53 -12.54 0.99 -9.49
CA GLY A 53 -12.64 -0.36 -10.03
C GLY A 53 -11.72 -0.65 -11.23
N ASN A 54 -10.64 0.12 -11.42
CA ASN A 54 -9.63 -0.15 -12.43
C ASN A 54 -8.81 -1.42 -12.03
N PRO A 55 -8.92 -2.54 -12.76
CA PRO A 55 -8.23 -3.78 -12.39
C PRO A 55 -6.72 -3.64 -12.44
N HIS A 56 -6.19 -2.79 -13.33
CA HIS A 56 -4.75 -2.55 -13.42
C HIS A 56 -4.19 -1.86 -12.16
N MET A 57 -5.01 -1.10 -11.43
CA MET A 57 -4.60 -0.51 -10.15
C MET A 57 -4.63 -1.55 -9.03
N LEU A 58 -5.62 -2.45 -9.03
CA LEU A 58 -5.76 -3.52 -8.04
C LEU A 58 -4.61 -4.52 -8.11
N VAL A 59 -4.18 -4.94 -9.32
CA VAL A 59 -3.06 -5.88 -9.49
C VAL A 59 -1.69 -5.31 -9.06
N LYS A 60 -1.63 -4.01 -8.77
CA LYS A 60 -0.42 -3.34 -8.30
C LYS A 60 -0.31 -3.33 -6.78
N ILE A 61 -1.34 -3.77 -6.06
CA ILE A 61 -1.31 -3.85 -4.61
C ILE A 61 -1.74 -5.22 -4.14
N GLU A 62 -0.96 -5.79 -3.23
CA GLU A 62 -1.22 -7.11 -2.67
C GLU A 62 -1.22 -7.01 -1.16
N GLU A 63 -2.22 -7.61 -0.51
CA GLU A 63 -2.16 -7.78 0.96
C GLU A 63 -1.16 -8.89 1.28
N ILE A 64 -0.24 -8.58 2.19
CA ILE A 64 0.84 -9.48 2.59
C ILE A 64 0.74 -9.79 4.09
N SER A 65 1.31 -10.92 4.49
CA SER A 65 1.40 -11.28 5.89
C SER A 65 2.35 -10.34 6.65
N TYR A 66 2.21 -10.28 7.98
CA TYR A 66 3.15 -9.54 8.82
C TYR A 66 4.59 -10.04 8.68
N GLU A 67 4.78 -11.36 8.51
CA GLU A 67 6.09 -11.96 8.35
C GLU A 67 6.72 -11.60 7.00
N ASP A 68 5.93 -11.55 5.94
CA ASP A 68 6.42 -11.08 4.63
C ASP A 68 6.73 -9.60 4.65
N ALA A 69 5.89 -8.79 5.31
CA ALA A 69 6.17 -7.36 5.52
C ALA A 69 7.51 -7.17 6.24
N LYS A 70 7.76 -7.88 7.34
CA LYS A 70 9.05 -7.85 8.05
C LYS A 70 10.24 -8.19 7.16
N ARG A 71 10.14 -9.26 6.37
CA ARG A 71 11.21 -9.67 5.45
C ARG A 71 11.51 -8.57 4.44
N LEU A 72 10.47 -8.01 3.83
CA LEU A 72 10.61 -6.94 2.85
C LEU A 72 11.15 -5.65 3.49
N LEU A 73 10.73 -5.30 4.71
CA LEU A 73 11.24 -4.14 5.45
C LEU A 73 12.75 -4.21 5.75
N HIS A 74 13.35 -5.41 5.76
CA HIS A 74 14.80 -5.57 5.88
C HIS A 74 15.55 -5.44 4.56
N LEU A 75 14.84 -5.48 3.43
CA LEU A 75 15.40 -5.39 2.08
C LEU A 75 15.34 -3.95 1.52
N PHE A 76 14.38 -3.14 1.99
CA PHE A 76 14.16 -1.75 1.60
C PHE A 76 14.69 -0.75 2.62
#